data_AF-A0A9N9VD29-F1
#
_entry.id   AF-A0A9N9VD29-F1
#
_cell.length_a   1.000
_cell.length_b   1.000
_cell.length_c   1.000
_cell.angle_alpha   90.00
_cell.angle_beta   90.00
_cell.angle_gamma   90.00
#
_symmetry.space_group_name_H-M   'P 1'
#
loop_
_entity.id
_entity.type
_entity.pdbx_description
1 polymer ?
#
loop_
_entity_poly.entity_id
_entity_poly.type
_entity_poly.pdbx_seq_one_letter_code
_entity_poly.pdbx_strand_id
1 'polypeptide(L)'
;MGLLGTFQDCEDSDCVVKCRGAEFKVHQSTLREASPLLDVYFGCCSKKDEKVVLGLHDFGMHTVQALLEFMYCANYSLGSDTIKDLKTKCETGPEAMGTAAFWNSENTIGQENLVAACMFHMTVGIAARYYEMNSLDDLSRHKFEMSLSGVEAEGLAQVARNADRPTVDLETQRLVARAVVGAMQNEDNKHHLKYLDMSKMSEEFRKLVNENLACRLKAEENLSKRLQRTGVLL
;
A
#
# COMPACT_ATOMS: atom_id res chain seq x y z
N MET A 1 -2.51 0.25 22.18
CA MET A 1 -2.42 -1.22 22.10
C MET A 1 -2.82 -1.63 20.70
N GLY A 2 -1.93 -2.27 19.95
CA GLY A 2 -2.26 -2.76 18.60
C GLY A 2 -3.17 -3.99 18.68
N LEU A 3 -4.02 -4.17 17.67
CA LEU A 3 -5.01 -5.26 17.54
C LEU A 3 -4.39 -6.68 17.50
N LEU A 4 -3.07 -6.83 17.65
CA LEU A 4 -2.42 -8.13 17.89
C LEU A 4 -3.03 -8.88 19.07
N GLY A 5 -3.54 -8.17 20.09
CA GLY A 5 -4.21 -8.79 21.24
C GLY A 5 -5.55 -9.47 20.92
N THR A 6 -6.27 -9.09 19.84
CA THR A 6 -7.58 -9.68 19.53
C THR A 6 -7.51 -11.04 18.84
N PHE A 7 -6.38 -11.38 18.20
CA PHE A 7 -6.25 -12.63 17.44
C PHE A 7 -5.61 -13.79 18.24
N GLN A 8 -4.96 -13.52 19.37
CA GLN A 8 -4.29 -14.56 20.18
C GLN A 8 -5.23 -15.22 21.21
N ASP A 9 -6.25 -14.49 21.67
CA ASP A 9 -7.16 -14.91 22.75
C ASP A 9 -8.57 -15.29 22.25
N CYS A 10 -8.68 -15.71 20.98
CA CYS A 10 -9.96 -16.11 20.38
C CYS A 10 -10.39 -17.51 20.89
N GLU A 11 -11.11 -17.54 22.01
CA GLU A 11 -11.51 -18.76 22.74
C GLU A 11 -12.32 -19.74 21.88
N ASP A 12 -13.07 -19.25 20.88
CA ASP A 12 -13.92 -20.06 19.99
C ASP A 12 -13.38 -20.21 18.55
N SER A 13 -12.06 -20.04 18.35
CA SER A 13 -11.46 -20.16 17.02
C SER A 13 -11.57 -21.57 16.41
N ASP A 14 -12.16 -21.67 15.22
CA ASP A 14 -12.33 -22.88 14.41
C ASP A 14 -11.33 -22.94 13.23
N CYS A 15 -10.42 -21.96 13.14
CA CYS A 15 -9.37 -21.87 12.13
C CYS A 15 -8.05 -21.33 12.71
N VAL A 16 -6.92 -21.76 12.12
CA VAL A 16 -5.60 -21.17 12.35
C VAL A 16 -5.01 -20.72 11.03
N VAL A 17 -4.69 -19.44 10.93
CA VAL A 17 -3.89 -18.89 9.83
C VAL A 17 -2.41 -18.97 10.19
N LYS A 18 -1.61 -19.62 9.35
CA LYS A 18 -0.15 -19.71 9.52
C LYS A 18 0.56 -18.82 8.50
N CYS A 19 1.45 -17.95 8.98
CA CYS A 19 2.31 -17.12 8.14
C CYS A 19 3.70 -17.01 8.76
N ARG A 20 4.73 -17.51 8.06
CA ARG A 20 6.15 -17.41 8.44
C ARG A 20 6.45 -17.77 9.91
N GLY A 21 5.83 -18.82 10.42
CA GLY A 21 6.00 -19.30 11.80
C GLY A 21 5.11 -18.61 12.84
N ALA A 22 4.39 -17.55 12.47
CA ALA A 22 3.32 -16.98 13.28
C ALA A 22 2.00 -17.73 13.03
N GLU A 23 1.21 -17.88 14.09
CA GLU A 23 -0.12 -18.48 14.05
C GLU A 23 -1.16 -17.48 14.57
N PHE A 24 -2.24 -17.31 13.81
CA PHE A 24 -3.36 -16.45 14.16
C PHE A 24 -4.60 -17.31 14.32
N LYS A 25 -5.23 -17.27 15.51
CA LYS A 25 -6.49 -17.97 15.77
C LYS A 25 -7.63 -17.09 15.26
N VAL A 26 -8.45 -17.63 14.36
CA VAL A 26 -9.50 -16.86 13.66
C VAL A 26 -10.76 -17.70 13.47
N HIS A 27 -11.85 -17.05 13.04
CA HIS A 27 -13.12 -17.69 12.72
C HIS A 27 -13.28 -17.90 11.22
N GLN A 28 -13.61 -19.12 10.78
CA GLN A 28 -13.89 -19.41 9.38
C GLN A 28 -15.04 -18.54 8.87
N SER A 29 -16.10 -18.34 9.65
CA SER A 29 -17.24 -17.50 9.27
C SER A 29 -16.81 -16.10 8.85
N THR A 30 -15.97 -15.44 9.65
CA THR A 30 -15.43 -14.11 9.35
C THR A 30 -14.57 -14.11 8.08
N LEU A 31 -13.72 -15.13 7.88
CA LEU A 31 -12.89 -15.22 6.68
C LEU A 31 -13.72 -15.45 5.41
N ARG A 32 -14.75 -16.30 5.47
CA ARG A 32 -15.66 -16.62 4.36
C ARG A 32 -16.49 -15.40 3.95
N GLU A 33 -17.03 -14.68 4.93
CA GLU A 33 -17.81 -13.47 4.67
C GLU A 33 -16.97 -12.39 3.99
N ALA A 34 -15.71 -12.24 4.40
CA ALA A 34 -14.85 -11.20 3.88
C ALA A 34 -14.23 -11.50 2.51
N SER A 35 -14.12 -12.77 2.11
CA SER A 35 -13.43 -13.19 0.88
C SER A 35 -14.17 -14.33 0.18
N PRO A 36 -14.70 -14.11 -1.03
CA PRO A 36 -15.32 -15.15 -1.84
C PRO A 36 -14.37 -16.32 -2.13
N LEU A 37 -13.08 -16.03 -2.36
CA LEU A 37 -12.06 -17.06 -2.57
C LEU A 37 -11.92 -17.96 -1.35
N LEU A 38 -11.93 -17.38 -0.14
CA LEU A 38 -11.87 -18.14 1.10
C LEU A 38 -13.17 -18.91 1.35
N ASP A 39 -14.34 -18.36 0.99
CA ASP A 39 -15.61 -19.09 1.07
C ASP A 39 -15.57 -20.39 0.25
N VAL A 40 -15.11 -20.31 -1.00
CA VAL A 40 -14.90 -21.49 -1.85
C VAL A 40 -13.89 -22.45 -1.22
N TYR A 41 -12.74 -21.94 -0.76
CA TYR A 41 -11.70 -22.74 -0.12
C TYR A 41 -12.25 -23.55 1.07
N PHE A 42 -12.95 -22.90 1.99
CA PHE A 42 -13.50 -23.57 3.16
C PHE A 42 -14.69 -24.46 2.81
N GLY A 43 -15.46 -24.14 1.77
CA GLY A 43 -16.50 -25.01 1.22
C GLY A 43 -15.94 -26.35 0.69
N CYS A 44 -14.75 -26.34 0.10
CA CYS A 44 -14.08 -27.55 -0.40
C CYS A 44 -13.28 -28.32 0.67
N CYS A 45 -12.77 -27.63 1.70
CA CYS A 45 -11.82 -28.20 2.66
C CYS A 45 -12.42 -28.55 4.03
N SER A 46 -13.68 -28.21 4.30
CA SER A 46 -14.34 -28.44 5.59
C SER A 46 -14.68 -29.93 5.82
N LYS A 47 -13.80 -30.67 6.52
CA LYS A 47 -14.21 -31.87 7.27
C LYS A 47 -14.81 -31.44 8.61
N LYS A 48 -15.90 -32.09 9.02
CA LYS A 48 -16.81 -31.59 10.09
C LYS A 48 -16.21 -31.43 11.49
N ASP A 49 -15.01 -31.95 11.79
CA ASP A 49 -14.49 -32.02 13.17
C ASP A 49 -13.00 -31.65 13.31
N GLU A 50 -12.35 -31.13 12.27
CA GLU A 50 -10.92 -30.74 12.33
C GLU A 50 -10.75 -29.23 12.21
N LYS A 51 -9.91 -28.66 13.08
CA LYS A 51 -9.52 -27.25 13.00
C LYS A 51 -8.78 -27.01 11.67
N VAL A 52 -9.30 -26.12 10.83
CA VAL A 52 -8.71 -25.85 9.52
C VAL A 52 -7.45 -25.00 9.69
N VAL A 53 -6.38 -25.39 9.02
CA VAL A 53 -5.13 -24.62 8.96
C VAL A 53 -5.00 -23.99 7.59
N LEU A 54 -4.97 -22.66 7.53
CA LEU A 54 -4.82 -21.88 6.30
C LEU A 54 -3.41 -21.29 6.23
N GLY A 55 -2.63 -21.69 5.22
CA GLY A 55 -1.30 -21.15 4.98
C GLY A 55 -1.34 -19.93 4.07
N LEU A 56 -0.93 -18.76 4.56
CA LEU A 56 -0.81 -17.54 3.75
C LEU A 56 0.68 -17.22 3.55
N HIS A 57 1.31 -17.90 2.61
CA HIS A 57 2.76 -17.85 2.40
C HIS A 57 3.20 -16.81 1.36
N ASP A 58 2.30 -16.41 0.48
CA ASP A 58 2.59 -15.47 -0.62
C ASP A 58 2.80 -14.03 -0.13
N PHE A 59 2.35 -13.73 1.08
CA PHE A 59 2.43 -12.39 1.68
C PHE A 59 3.27 -12.37 2.96
N GLY A 60 3.81 -11.19 3.25
CA GLY A 60 4.54 -10.95 4.50
C GLY A 60 3.60 -10.91 5.71
N MET A 61 4.15 -11.19 6.90
CA MET A 61 3.41 -11.21 8.16
C MET A 61 2.55 -9.96 8.38
N HIS A 62 3.10 -8.75 8.17
CA HIS A 62 2.34 -7.51 8.38
C HIS A 62 1.20 -7.33 7.37
N THR A 63 1.36 -7.81 6.14
CA THR A 63 0.28 -7.80 5.14
C THR A 63 -0.81 -8.76 5.57
N VAL A 64 -0.46 -9.97 6.01
CA VAL A 64 -1.43 -10.94 6.54
C VAL A 64 -2.15 -10.38 7.76
N GLN A 65 -1.44 -9.73 8.68
CA GLN A 65 -2.06 -9.07 9.82
C GLN A 65 -3.03 -7.97 9.38
N ALA A 66 -2.69 -7.15 8.37
CA ALA A 66 -3.60 -6.13 7.85
C ALA A 66 -4.85 -6.73 7.19
N LEU A 67 -4.72 -7.86 6.48
CA LEU A 67 -5.87 -8.61 5.96
C LEU A 67 -6.80 -9.02 7.12
N LEU A 68 -6.24 -9.64 8.16
CA LEU A 68 -7.01 -10.12 9.31
C LEU A 68 -7.64 -8.97 10.11
N GLU A 69 -6.91 -7.89 10.36
CA GLU A 69 -7.44 -6.67 10.97
C GLU A 69 -8.64 -6.14 10.18
N PHE A 70 -8.53 -6.06 8.86
CA PHE A 70 -9.64 -5.61 8.02
C PHE A 70 -10.85 -6.54 8.13
N MET A 71 -10.66 -7.86 8.11
CA MET A 71 -11.77 -8.81 8.17
C MET A 71 -12.59 -8.68 9.47
N TYR A 72 -11.96 -8.28 10.57
CA TYR A 72 -12.61 -8.11 11.87
C TYR A 72 -13.08 -6.69 12.16
N CYS A 73 -12.41 -5.68 11.62
CA CYS A 73 -12.61 -4.29 12.00
C CYS A 73 -13.00 -3.38 10.83
N ALA A 74 -13.14 -3.92 9.61
CA ALA A 74 -13.32 -3.18 8.36
C ALA A 74 -12.26 -2.08 8.13
N ASN A 75 -11.11 -2.18 8.80
CA ASN A 75 -10.01 -1.24 8.73
C ASN A 75 -8.71 -1.96 9.13
N TYR A 76 -7.57 -1.40 8.74
CA TYR A 76 -6.25 -1.91 9.15
C TYR A 76 -5.30 -0.77 9.49
N SER A 77 -4.34 -1.08 10.35
CA SER A 77 -3.43 -0.08 10.91
C SER A 77 -2.02 -0.29 10.38
N LEU A 78 -1.31 0.79 10.04
CA LEU A 78 0.13 0.74 9.89
C LEU A 78 0.75 1.09 11.26
N GLY A 79 1.07 0.07 12.05
CA GLY A 79 1.71 0.26 13.36
C GLY A 79 3.12 0.83 13.25
N SER A 80 3.58 1.55 14.28
CA SER A 80 4.98 2.05 14.35
C SER A 80 5.99 0.91 14.23
N ASP A 81 5.66 -0.26 14.77
CA ASP A 81 6.51 -1.44 14.76
C ASP A 81 6.57 -2.04 13.35
N THR A 82 5.45 -2.05 12.61
CA THR A 82 5.42 -2.42 11.19
C THR A 82 6.31 -1.50 10.35
N ILE A 83 6.31 -0.19 10.60
CA ILE A 83 7.19 0.75 9.88
C ILE A 83 8.66 0.44 10.19
N LYS A 84 9.02 0.20 11.46
CA LYS A 84 10.39 -0.17 11.86
C LYS A 84 10.84 -1.51 11.26
N ASP A 85 9.95 -2.49 11.18
CA ASP A 85 10.22 -3.81 10.59
C ASP A 85 10.34 -3.75 9.06
N LEU A 86 9.56 -2.89 8.41
CA LEU A 86 9.68 -2.61 6.97
C LEU A 86 10.97 -1.85 6.68
N LYS A 87 11.39 -0.93 7.55
CA LYS A 87 12.67 -0.23 7.44
C LYS A 87 13.85 -1.17 7.58
N THR A 88 13.89 -2.00 8.62
CA THR A 88 14.99 -2.96 8.84
C THR A 88 15.08 -4.02 7.73
N LYS A 89 13.99 -4.34 7.02
CA LYS A 89 14.05 -5.16 5.80
C LYS A 89 14.55 -4.42 4.56
N CYS A 90 14.37 -3.10 4.50
CA CYS A 90 15.01 -2.24 3.50
C CYS A 90 16.47 -1.92 3.86
N GLU A 91 16.81 -1.95 5.15
CA GLU A 91 18.09 -1.52 5.71
C GLU A 91 18.58 -2.54 6.75
N THR A 92 19.46 -3.43 6.29
CA THR A 92 20.40 -4.25 7.08
C THR A 92 19.87 -5.56 7.72
N GLY A 93 20.59 -6.67 7.52
CA GLY A 93 20.85 -7.54 8.68
C GLY A 93 22.02 -6.97 9.47
N PRO A 94 22.26 -7.40 10.72
CA PRO A 94 21.36 -7.43 11.87
C PRO A 94 21.84 -6.48 13.01
N GLU A 95 20.91 -6.18 13.93
CA GLU A 95 21.08 -5.92 15.38
C GLU A 95 20.46 -4.61 15.95
N ALA A 96 19.43 -4.85 16.78
CA ALA A 96 19.10 -4.21 18.06
C ALA A 96 18.92 -2.68 18.18
N MET A 97 17.72 -2.25 18.61
CA MET A 97 17.37 -1.95 20.01
C MET A 97 16.39 -0.76 20.14
N GLY A 98 15.20 -1.03 20.70
CA GLY A 98 14.43 -0.13 21.58
C GLY A 98 13.85 1.18 21.03
N THR A 99 12.51 1.29 21.01
CA THR A 99 11.69 2.17 21.90
C THR A 99 10.31 2.41 21.30
N ALA A 100 9.28 1.92 22.00
CA ALA A 100 7.87 2.16 21.72
C ALA A 100 7.44 3.57 22.16
N ALA A 101 6.29 4.01 21.60
CA ALA A 101 5.55 5.27 21.82
C ALA A 101 5.79 6.37 20.77
N PHE A 102 4.97 6.40 19.71
CA PHE A 102 4.85 7.60 18.87
C PHE A 102 3.55 7.69 18.03
N TRP A 103 2.38 7.52 18.65
CA TRP A 103 1.13 7.97 18.03
C TRP A 103 0.34 8.75 19.07
N ASN A 104 0.86 9.93 19.42
CA ASN A 104 0.14 11.06 20.06
C ASN A 104 1.10 12.27 20.17
N SER A 105 1.43 12.90 19.05
CA SER A 105 1.66 14.36 18.97
C SER A 105 2.02 14.72 17.53
N GLU A 106 1.54 15.85 17.06
CA GLU A 106 2.01 16.56 15.86
C GLU A 106 3.54 16.51 15.80
N ASN A 107 4.09 15.69 14.92
CA ASN A 107 5.50 15.72 14.55
C ASN A 107 5.65 15.00 13.22
N THR A 108 6.21 15.73 12.26
CA THR A 108 6.61 15.34 10.91
C THR A 108 6.91 13.84 10.79
N ILE A 109 6.02 13.12 10.09
CA ILE A 109 6.32 11.78 9.58
C ILE A 109 7.50 11.96 8.62
N GLY A 110 8.69 11.45 8.97
CA GLY A 110 9.86 11.53 8.09
C GLY A 110 9.58 10.86 6.73
N GLN A 111 10.16 11.39 5.65
CA GLN A 111 9.91 10.95 4.27
C GLN A 111 10.01 9.42 4.07
N GLU A 112 10.98 8.79 4.71
CA GLU A 112 11.15 7.33 4.67
C GLU A 112 9.93 6.55 5.21
N ASN A 113 9.23 7.09 6.20
CA ASN A 113 8.02 6.46 6.75
C ASN A 113 6.87 6.52 5.73
N LEU A 114 6.78 7.61 4.95
CA LEU A 114 5.78 7.76 3.90
C LEU A 114 6.05 6.82 2.72
N VAL A 115 7.32 6.69 2.31
CA VAL A 115 7.70 5.70 1.29
C VAL A 115 7.39 4.28 1.75
N ALA A 116 7.75 3.92 2.98
CA ALA A 116 7.42 2.61 3.55
C ALA A 116 5.90 2.37 3.64
N ALA A 117 5.13 3.40 4.03
CA ALA A 117 3.67 3.34 4.05
C ALA A 117 3.09 3.10 2.66
N CYS A 118 3.57 3.82 1.63
CA CYS A 118 3.19 3.60 0.24
C CYS A 118 3.42 2.14 -0.19
N MET A 119 4.60 1.57 0.10
CA MET A 119 4.88 0.17 -0.25
C MET A 119 3.97 -0.80 0.48
N PHE A 120 3.71 -0.55 1.76
CA PHE A 120 2.84 -1.38 2.57
C PHE A 120 1.41 -1.37 2.03
N HIS A 121 0.82 -0.20 1.81
CA HIS A 121 -0.54 -0.06 1.31
C HIS A 121 -0.69 -0.66 -0.10
N MET A 122 0.31 -0.47 -0.97
CA MET A 122 0.35 -1.10 -2.29
C MET A 122 0.36 -2.63 -2.18
N THR A 123 1.15 -3.19 -1.25
CA THR A 123 1.21 -4.64 -1.01
C THR A 123 -0.10 -5.19 -0.44
N VAL A 124 -0.75 -4.44 0.46
CA VAL A 124 -2.08 -4.78 0.97
C VAL A 124 -3.10 -4.79 -0.16
N GLY A 125 -3.06 -3.83 -1.10
CA GLY A 125 -3.95 -3.83 -2.27
C GLY A 125 -3.73 -5.04 -3.19
N ILE A 126 -2.48 -5.43 -3.43
CA ILE A 126 -2.17 -6.68 -4.18
C ILE A 126 -2.80 -7.89 -3.48
N ALA A 127 -2.64 -7.99 -2.16
CA ALA A 127 -3.21 -9.08 -1.38
C ALA A 127 -4.75 -9.06 -1.36
N ALA A 128 -5.35 -7.88 -1.22
CA ALA A 128 -6.79 -7.70 -1.24
C ALA A 128 -7.39 -8.19 -2.55
N ARG A 129 -6.79 -7.86 -3.69
CA ARG A 129 -7.24 -8.36 -5.00
C ARG A 129 -7.05 -9.86 -5.15
N TYR A 130 -5.95 -10.41 -4.64
CA TYR A 130 -5.72 -11.86 -4.67
C TYR A 130 -6.81 -12.62 -3.90
N TYR A 131 -7.23 -12.12 -2.74
CA TYR A 131 -8.33 -12.69 -1.94
C TYR A 131 -9.71 -12.14 -2.31
N GLU A 132 -9.85 -11.41 -3.41
CA GLU A 132 -11.12 -10.86 -3.91
C GLU A 132 -11.86 -9.96 -2.89
N MET A 133 -11.12 -9.19 -2.10
CA MET A 133 -11.62 -8.30 -1.05
C MET A 133 -11.72 -6.84 -1.54
N ASN A 134 -12.71 -6.54 -2.39
CA ASN A 134 -12.83 -5.24 -3.07
C ASN A 134 -12.80 -4.03 -2.11
N SER A 135 -13.52 -4.10 -0.98
CA SER A 135 -13.53 -3.00 0.00
C SER A 135 -12.16 -2.74 0.65
N LEU A 136 -11.34 -3.78 0.80
CA LEU A 136 -9.97 -3.62 1.29
C LEU A 136 -9.04 -3.07 0.20
N ASP A 137 -9.22 -3.48 -1.06
CA ASP A 137 -8.48 -2.92 -2.19
C ASP A 137 -8.72 -1.41 -2.28
N ASP A 138 -9.98 -0.98 -2.22
CA ASP A 138 -10.36 0.45 -2.20
C ASP A 138 -9.78 1.21 -1.00
N LEU A 139 -9.90 0.64 0.20
CA LEU A 139 -9.34 1.24 1.42
C LEU A 139 -7.81 1.36 1.32
N SER A 140 -7.14 0.35 0.79
CA SER A 140 -5.69 0.34 0.65
C SER A 140 -5.21 1.38 -0.36
N ARG A 141 -5.94 1.55 -1.47
CA ARG A 141 -5.67 2.58 -2.46
C ARG A 141 -5.87 3.98 -1.88
N HIS A 142 -6.91 4.19 -1.09
CA HIS A 142 -7.14 5.47 -0.42
C HIS A 142 -6.01 5.81 0.57
N LYS A 143 -5.60 4.85 1.43
CA LYS A 143 -4.46 5.06 2.35
C LYS A 143 -3.13 5.25 1.62
N PHE A 144 -2.95 4.57 0.49
CA PHE A 144 -1.82 4.75 -0.41
C PHE A 144 -1.77 6.18 -0.96
N GLU A 145 -2.89 6.70 -1.48
CA GLU A 145 -3.00 8.06 -2.03
C GLU A 145 -2.70 9.12 -0.98
N MET A 146 -3.27 8.96 0.23
CA MET A 146 -2.98 9.84 1.36
C MET A 146 -1.49 9.85 1.70
N SER A 147 -0.84 8.68 1.72
CA SER A 147 0.60 8.58 1.98
C SER A 147 1.43 9.20 0.85
N LEU A 148 1.08 8.92 -0.40
CA LEU A 148 1.76 9.40 -1.60
C LEU A 148 1.76 10.93 -1.69
N SER A 149 0.67 11.57 -1.26
CA SER A 149 0.54 13.04 -1.30
C SER A 149 1.59 13.78 -0.45
N GLY A 150 2.15 13.12 0.57
CA GLY A 150 3.22 13.67 1.40
C GLY A 150 4.64 13.26 0.97
N VAL A 151 4.78 12.37 -0.02
CA VAL A 151 6.08 11.88 -0.47
C VAL A 151 6.79 12.95 -1.30
N GLU A 152 7.99 13.33 -0.87
CA GLU A 152 8.86 14.24 -1.60
C GLU A 152 9.50 13.58 -2.83
N ALA A 153 10.04 14.41 -3.72
CA ALA A 153 10.60 13.97 -5.00
C ALA A 153 11.70 12.89 -4.85
N GLU A 154 12.49 12.95 -3.77
CA GLU A 154 13.52 11.95 -3.47
C GLU A 154 12.94 10.56 -3.22
N GLY A 155 11.88 10.46 -2.40
CA GLY A 155 11.18 9.20 -2.11
C GLY A 155 10.33 8.70 -3.28
N LEU A 156 9.86 9.61 -4.13
CA LEU A 156 8.95 9.31 -5.23
C LEU A 156 9.55 8.36 -6.28
N ALA A 157 10.86 8.48 -6.55
CA ALA A 157 11.55 7.57 -7.46
C ALA A 157 11.48 6.10 -6.99
N GLN A 158 11.56 5.88 -5.68
CA GLN A 158 11.45 4.54 -5.10
C GLN A 158 10.02 4.00 -5.22
N VAL A 159 9.02 4.85 -4.93
CA VAL A 159 7.60 4.49 -5.08
C VAL A 159 7.27 4.13 -6.53
N ALA A 160 7.74 4.92 -7.50
CA ALA A 160 7.57 4.66 -8.93
C ALA A 160 8.13 3.31 -9.36
N ARG A 161 9.36 2.96 -8.94
CA ARG A 161 9.95 1.64 -9.25
C ARG A 161 9.14 0.45 -8.73
N ASN A 162 8.40 0.63 -7.63
CA ASN A 162 7.58 -0.45 -7.07
C ASN A 162 6.18 -0.48 -7.70
N ALA A 163 5.65 0.68 -8.07
CA ALA A 163 4.38 0.79 -8.81
C ALA A 163 4.48 0.19 -10.22
N ASP A 164 5.67 0.24 -10.85
CA ASP A 164 5.94 -0.32 -12.18
C ASP A 164 5.83 -1.85 -12.29
N ARG A 165 5.47 -2.55 -11.20
CA ARG A 165 5.27 -4.00 -11.22
C ARG A 165 3.90 -4.35 -11.82
N PRO A 166 3.80 -5.44 -12.61
CA PRO A 166 2.53 -5.84 -13.25
C PRO A 166 1.44 -6.29 -12.26
N THR A 167 1.81 -6.61 -11.01
CA THR A 167 0.86 -6.97 -9.95
C THR A 167 0.14 -5.75 -9.35
N VAL A 168 0.69 -4.55 -9.56
CA VAL A 168 0.09 -3.30 -9.09
C VAL A 168 -1.00 -2.88 -10.08
N ASP A 169 -2.15 -2.46 -9.58
CA ASP A 169 -3.27 -2.09 -10.43
C ASP A 169 -3.01 -0.77 -11.17
N LEU A 170 -3.72 -0.65 -12.29
CA LEU A 170 -3.61 0.49 -13.19
C LEU A 170 -3.94 1.82 -12.51
N GLU A 171 -4.88 1.86 -11.58
CA GLU A 171 -5.24 3.11 -10.87
C GLU A 171 -4.13 3.54 -9.91
N THR A 172 -3.55 2.62 -9.14
CA THR A 172 -2.37 2.88 -8.32
C THR A 172 -1.18 3.34 -9.18
N GLN A 173 -0.92 2.68 -10.31
CA GLN A 173 0.11 3.11 -11.26
C GLN A 173 -0.15 4.53 -11.79
N ARG A 174 -1.39 4.86 -12.13
CA ARG A 174 -1.82 6.20 -12.58
C ARG A 174 -1.62 7.27 -11.51
N LEU A 175 -1.89 6.96 -10.24
CA LEU A 175 -1.65 7.90 -9.13
C LEU A 175 -0.15 8.23 -9.01
N VAL A 176 0.71 7.22 -9.10
CA VAL A 176 2.16 7.43 -9.04
C VAL A 176 2.67 8.16 -10.27
N ALA A 177 2.22 7.80 -11.46
CA ALA A 177 2.58 8.52 -12.69
C ALA A 177 2.19 10.01 -12.62
N ARG A 178 1.00 10.33 -12.07
CA ARG A 178 0.56 11.71 -11.82
C ARG A 178 1.50 12.45 -10.86
N ALA A 179 1.86 11.82 -9.75
CA ALA A 179 2.81 12.40 -8.79
C ALA A 179 4.18 12.66 -9.43
N VAL A 180 4.69 11.70 -10.22
CA VAL A 180 5.98 11.84 -10.93
C VAL A 180 5.96 13.02 -11.89
N VAL A 181 4.92 13.15 -12.71
CA VAL A 181 4.78 14.30 -13.62
C VAL A 181 4.73 15.62 -12.85
N GLY A 182 4.00 15.66 -11.73
CA GLY A 182 3.96 16.84 -10.86
C GLY A 182 5.34 17.24 -10.34
N ALA A 183 6.16 16.27 -9.93
CA ALA A 183 7.52 16.51 -9.48
C ALA A 183 8.46 16.91 -10.64
N MET A 184 8.30 16.37 -11.85
CA MET A 184 9.13 16.72 -13.02
C MET A 184 8.97 18.18 -13.47
N GLN A 185 7.79 18.77 -13.26
CA GLN A 185 7.51 20.15 -13.65
C GLN A 185 8.04 21.17 -12.64
N ASN A 186 8.33 20.76 -11.41
CA ASN A 186 8.98 21.63 -10.44
C ASN A 186 10.50 21.60 -10.69
N GLU A 187 11.06 22.71 -11.17
CA GLU A 187 12.50 22.84 -11.47
C GLU A 187 13.37 22.46 -10.27
N ASP A 188 12.93 22.82 -9.06
CA ASP A 188 13.65 22.49 -7.83
C ASP A 188 13.66 20.97 -7.56
N ASN A 189 12.70 20.21 -8.09
CA ASN A 189 12.58 18.77 -7.87
C ASN A 189 13.20 17.91 -8.97
N LYS A 190 13.55 18.50 -10.13
CA LYS A 190 14.09 17.75 -11.29
C LYS A 190 15.35 16.96 -10.96
N HIS A 191 16.21 17.50 -10.10
CA HIS A 191 17.48 16.85 -9.74
C HIS A 191 17.27 15.60 -8.86
N HIS A 192 16.22 15.56 -8.03
CA HIS A 192 15.88 14.39 -7.22
C HIS A 192 15.31 13.24 -8.06
N LEU A 193 14.62 13.56 -9.17
CA LEU A 193 14.12 12.55 -10.11
C LEU A 193 15.20 11.98 -11.04
N LYS A 194 16.45 12.45 -10.96
CA LYS A 194 17.58 11.88 -11.71
C LYS A 194 17.79 10.38 -11.42
N TYR A 195 17.35 9.92 -10.24
CA TYR A 195 17.40 8.51 -9.85
C TYR A 195 16.25 7.66 -10.42
N LEU A 196 15.25 8.30 -11.03
CA LEU A 196 14.19 7.65 -11.77
C LEU A 196 14.59 7.54 -13.25
N ASP A 197 15.24 6.43 -13.58
CA ASP A 197 15.60 6.11 -14.96
C ASP A 197 14.37 5.57 -15.71
N MET A 198 13.64 6.46 -16.39
CA MET A 198 12.44 6.12 -17.16
C MET A 198 12.71 5.07 -18.24
N SER A 199 13.95 4.95 -18.74
CA SER A 199 14.30 3.92 -19.73
C SER A 199 14.23 2.50 -19.18
N LYS A 200 14.36 2.34 -17.86
CA LYS A 200 14.28 1.05 -17.14
C LYS A 200 12.87 0.71 -16.66
N MET A 201 11.91 1.64 -16.76
CA MET A 201 10.52 1.38 -16.42
C MET A 201 9.83 0.56 -17.52
N SER A 202 8.72 -0.11 -17.20
CA SER A 202 7.89 -0.79 -18.21
C SER A 202 7.35 0.18 -19.27
N GLU A 203 7.01 -0.35 -20.45
CA GLU A 203 6.41 0.46 -21.51
C GLU A 203 5.05 1.02 -21.08
N GLU A 204 4.28 0.23 -20.35
CA GLU A 204 2.98 0.57 -19.80
C GLU A 204 3.09 1.77 -18.85
N PHE A 205 4.01 1.73 -17.89
CA PHE A 205 4.20 2.83 -16.95
C PHE A 205 4.73 4.09 -17.62
N ARG A 206 5.68 3.95 -18.56
CA ARG A 206 6.15 5.09 -19.38
C ARG A 206 4.99 5.76 -20.13
N LYS A 207 4.10 4.96 -20.71
CA LYS A 207 2.91 5.47 -21.41
C LYS A 207 2.01 6.26 -20.47
N LEU A 208 1.77 5.76 -19.26
CA LEU A 208 1.00 6.50 -18.24
C LEU A 208 1.65 7.84 -17.87
N VAL A 209 2.96 7.89 -17.69
CA VAL A 209 3.67 9.15 -17.41
C VAL A 209 3.53 10.14 -18.57
N ASN A 210 3.71 9.67 -19.81
CA ASN A 210 3.58 10.51 -21.01
C ASN A 210 2.14 11.02 -21.20
N GLU A 211 1.14 10.17 -20.98
CA GLU A 211 -0.28 10.56 -21.04
C GLU A 211 -0.60 11.65 -20.01
N ASN A 212 -0.14 11.48 -18.77
CA ASN A 212 -0.36 12.48 -17.71
C ASN A 212 0.37 13.80 -18.00
N LEU A 213 1.59 13.74 -18.55
CA LEU A 213 2.32 14.93 -18.98
C LEU A 213 1.58 15.68 -20.10
N ALA A 214 1.11 14.96 -21.12
CA ALA A 214 0.35 15.55 -22.22
C ALA A 214 -0.97 16.18 -21.75
N CYS A 215 -1.68 15.53 -20.82
CA CYS A 215 -2.90 16.08 -20.23
C CYS A 215 -2.64 17.40 -19.48
N ARG A 216 -1.55 17.49 -18.71
CA ARG A 216 -1.19 18.72 -18.00
C ARG A 216 -0.77 19.85 -18.93
N LEU A 217 0.07 19.58 -19.93
CA LEU A 217 0.47 20.60 -20.91
C LEU A 217 -0.74 21.19 -21.65
N LYS A 218 -1.71 20.36 -22.03
CA LYS A 218 -2.98 20.83 -22.63
C LYS A 218 -3.79 21.69 -21.65
N ALA A 219 -3.81 21.35 -20.36
CA ALA A 219 -4.51 22.14 -19.36
C ALA A 219 -3.87 23.52 -19.16
N GLU A 220 -2.54 23.60 -19.12
CA GLU A 220 -1.77 24.85 -19.04
C GLU A 220 -1.98 25.73 -20.27
N GLU A 221 -1.93 25.16 -21.48
CA GLU A 221 -2.21 25.88 -22.72
C GLU A 221 -3.63 26.45 -22.73
N ASN A 222 -4.62 25.66 -22.30
CA ASN A 222 -6.00 26.11 -22.19
C ASN A 222 -6.18 27.23 -21.15
N LEU A 223 -5.47 27.14 -20.02
CA LEU A 223 -5.48 28.18 -19.00
C LEU A 223 -4.85 29.48 -19.53
N SER A 224 -3.71 29.39 -20.20
CA SER A 224 -3.03 30.54 -20.83
C SER A 224 -3.94 31.23 -21.86
N LYS A 225 -4.61 30.45 -22.73
CA LYS A 225 -5.59 30.97 -23.70
C LYS A 225 -6.77 31.65 -23.01
N ARG A 226 -7.23 31.15 -21.86
CA ARG A 226 -8.31 31.77 -21.08
C ARG A 226 -7.86 33.09 -20.45
N LEU A 227 -6.69 33.13 -19.83
CA LEU A 227 -6.13 34.33 -19.21
C LEU A 227 -5.94 35.47 -20.22
N GLN A 228 -5.40 35.15 -21.40
CA GLN A 228 -5.25 36.09 -22.52
C GLN A 228 -6.59 36.65 -23.01
N ARG A 229 -7.67 35.84 -22.99
CA ARG A 229 -9.03 36.28 -23.37
C ARG A 229 -9.72 37.14 -22.30
N THR A 230 -9.39 36.93 -21.02
CA THR A 230 -9.98 37.68 -19.90
C THR A 230 -9.28 39.01 -19.61
N GLY A 231 -8.20 39.35 -20.32
CA GLY A 231 -7.49 40.62 -20.13
C GLY A 231 -6.78 40.76 -18.77
N VAL A 232 -6.66 39.68 -18.01
CA VAL A 232 -5.87 39.63 -16.77
C VAL A 232 -4.42 39.44 -17.19
N LEU A 233 -3.72 40.56 -17.44
CA LEU A 233 -2.27 40.61 -17.47
C LEU A 233 -1.78 40.45 -16.02
N LEU A 234 -0.98 39.40 -15.77
CA LEU A 234 -0.09 39.35 -14.60
C LEU A 234 1.01 40.39 -14.75
#